data_AF-A0A0E2USD1-F1
#
_entry.id   AF-A0A0E2USD1-F1
#
_cell.length_a   1.000
_cell.length_b   1.000
_cell.length_c   1.000
_cell.angle_alpha   90.00
_cell.angle_beta   90.00
_cell.angle_gamma   90.00
#
_symmetry.space_group_name_H-M   'P 1'
#
loop_
_entity.id
_entity.type
_entity.pdbx_description
1 polymer ?
#
loop_
_entity_poly.entity_id
_entity_poly.type
_entity_poly.pdbx_seq_one_letter_code
_entity_poly.pdbx_strand_id
1 'polypeptide(L)' 'MHWEVLKTEKCSRWQYKKIVKKFITEEEAKSYKNSIQGYSELYFVSNK' A
#
# COMPACT_ATOMS: atom_id res chain seq x y z
N MET A 1 2.69 15.44 4.59
CA MET A 1 2.35 14.20 5.30
C MET A 1 1.36 13.46 4.43
N HIS A 2 1.52 12.16 4.22
CA HIS A 2 0.67 11.36 3.35
C HIS A 2 0.61 9.90 3.84
N TRP A 3 -0.40 9.17 3.41
CA TRP A 3 -0.56 7.76 3.68
C TRP A 3 -0.01 6.93 2.53
N GLU A 4 0.62 5.80 2.82
CA GLU A 4 1.14 4.88 1.82
C GLU A 4 0.56 3.48 2.05
N VAL A 5 0.06 2.85 0.99
CA VAL A 5 -0.31 1.45 0.98
C VAL A 5 0.71 0.67 0.17
N LEU A 6 1.41 -0.24 0.84
CA LEU A 6 2.36 -1.18 0.27
C LEU A 6 1.63 -2.48 -0.05
N LYS A 7 1.58 -2.85 -1.33
CA LYS A 7 1.06 -4.13 -1.80
C LYS A 7 2.22 -4.99 -2.29
N THR A 8 2.21 -6.26 -1.95
CA THR A 8 3.16 -7.24 -2.48
C THR A 8 2.45 -8.16 -3.46
N GLU A 9 2.82 -8.09 -4.73
CA GLU A 9 2.22 -8.91 -5.78
C GLU A 9 3.21 -9.99 -6.26
N LYS A 10 2.75 -11.24 -6.35
CA LYS A 10 3.57 -12.35 -6.83
C LYS A 10 3.62 -12.30 -8.36
N CYS A 11 4.69 -11.75 -8.91
CA CYS A 11 4.85 -11.63 -10.38
C CYS A 11 5.47 -12.87 -11.02
N SER A 12 6.31 -13.63 -10.31
CA SER A 12 6.98 -14.82 -10.86
C SER A 12 7.42 -15.78 -9.77
N ARG A 13 7.94 -16.96 -10.15
CA ARG A 13 8.26 -18.09 -9.25
C ARG A 13 9.18 -17.72 -8.07
N TRP A 14 9.94 -16.62 -8.17
CA TRP A 14 10.85 -16.12 -7.13
C TRP A 14 10.82 -14.59 -6.94
N GLN A 15 9.91 -13.88 -7.61
CA GLN A 15 9.93 -12.41 -7.62
C GLN A 15 8.61 -11.85 -7.10
N TYR A 16 8.75 -11.06 -6.04
CA TYR A 16 7.69 -10.27 -5.44
C TYR A 16 7.87 -8.82 -5.88
N LYS A 17 6.83 -8.26 -6.52
CA LYS A 17 6.80 -6.86 -6.88
C LYS A 17 6.16 -6.07 -5.74
N LYS A 18 6.90 -5.11 -5.18
CA LYS A 18 6.37 -4.16 -4.21
C LYS A 18 5.76 -2.98 -4.98
N ILE A 19 4.49 -2.70 -4.73
CA ILE A 19 3.77 -1.58 -5.30
C ILE A 19 3.42 -0.64 -4.14
N VAL A 20 3.86 0.62 -4.23
CA VAL A 20 3.54 1.65 -3.23
C VAL A 20 2.55 2.61 -3.86
N LYS A 21 1.41 2.82 -3.20
CA LYS A 21 0.43 3.81 -3.62
C LYS A 21 0.25 4.85 -2.51
N LYS A 22 0.36 6.12 -2.88
CA LYS A 22 0.28 7.25 -1.95
C LYS A 22 -1.13 7.83 -1.95
N PHE A 23 -1.59 8.23 -0.78
CA PHE A 23 -2.91 8.78 -0.50
C PHE A 23 -2.77 10.01 0.38
N ILE A 24 -3.69 10.96 0.22
CA ILE A 24 -3.69 12.19 1.01
C ILE A 24 -4.37 11.93 2.35
N THR A 25 -5.46 11.15 2.34
CA THR A 25 -6.28 10.87 3.52
C THR A 25 -6.14 9.42 3.99
N GLU A 26 -6.39 9.21 5.28
CA GLU A 26 -6.39 7.87 5.89
C GLU A 26 -7.54 7.00 5.34
N GLU A 27 -8.71 7.60 5.13
CA GLU A 27 -9.91 6.91 4.65
C GLU A 27 -9.72 6.36 3.24
N GLU A 28 -9.14 7.14 2.32
CA GLU A 28 -8.81 6.66 0.98
C GLU A 28 -7.81 5.50 1.02
N ALA A 29 -6.80 5.60 1.89
CA ALA A 29 -5.78 4.58 2.04
C ALA A 29 -6.37 3.27 2.62
N LYS A 30 -7.24 3.37 3.63
CA LYS A 30 -7.98 2.23 4.20
C LYS A 30 -8.95 1.61 3.19
N SER A 31 -9.70 2.44 2.47
CA SER A 31 -10.63 1.99 1.43
C SER A 31 -9.89 1.23 0.35
N TYR A 32 -8.75 1.75 -0.11
CA TYR A 32 -7.90 1.05 -1.05
C TYR A 32 -7.38 -0.27 -0.48
N LYS A 33 -6.82 -0.27 0.75
CA LYS A 33 -6.35 -1.50 1.42
C LYS A 33 -7.43 -2.57 1.51
N ASN A 34 -8.66 -2.19 1.83
CA ASN A 34 -9.78 -3.13 1.93
C ASN A 34 -10.24 -3.65 0.56
N SER A 35 -10.05 -2.86 -0.51
CA SER A 35 -10.40 -3.26 -1.88
C SER A 35 -9.41 -4.25 -2.51
N ILE A 36 -8.18 -4.35 -1.98
CA ILE A 36 -7.15 -5.24 -2.51
C ILE A 36 -7.15 -6.59 -1.78
N GLN A 37 -7.17 -7.67 -2.55
CA GLN A 37 -7.04 -9.01 -2.03
C GLN A 37 -5.55 -9.40 -1.96
N GLY A 38 -5.07 -9.77 -0.77
CA GLY A 38 -3.69 -10.18 -0.52
C GLY A 38 -2.96 -9.37 0.56
N TYR A 39 -1.68 -9.68 0.78
CA TYR A 39 -0.88 -9.01 1.80
C TYR A 39 -0.60 -7.55 1.43
N SER A 40 -1.08 -6.65 2.28
CA SER A 40 -0.86 -5.22 2.16
C SER A 40 -0.66 -4.56 3.52
N GLU A 41 0.20 -3.54 3.54
CA GLU A 41 0.56 -2.78 4.72
C GLU A 41 0.23 -1.30 4.51
N LEU A 42 -0.17 -0.62 5.59
CA LEU A 42 -0.55 0.80 5.58
C LEU A 42 0.44 1.56 6.46
N TYR A 43 0.98 2.65 5.94
CA TYR A 43 1.98 3.48 6.59
C TYR A 43 1.55 4.95 6.59
N PHE A 44 1.79 5.66 7.69
CA PHE A 44 1.67 7.11 7.75
C PHE A 44 3.06 7.73 7.61
N VAL A 45 3.25 8.55 6.57
CA VAL A 45 4.51 9.22 6.30
C VAL A 45 4.37 10.69 6.68
N SER A 46 5.01 11.05 7.79
CA SER A 46 5.17 12.44 8.19
C SER A 46 6.51 12.96 7.67
N ASN A 47 6.49 13.97 6.79
CA ASN A 47 7.72 14.68 6.43
C ASN A 47 8.14 15.49 7.66
N LYS A 48 9.25 15.08 8.28
CA LYS A 48 9.97 15.85 9.29
C LYS A 48 10.80 16.95 8.63
#